data_AF-A0A0G1YEB5-F1
#
_entry.id   AF-A0A0G1YEB5-F1
#
_cell.length_a   1.000
_cell.length_b   1.000
_cell.length_c   1.000
_cell.angle_alpha   90.00
_cell.angle_beta   90.00
_cell.angle_gamma   90.00
#
_symmetry.space_group_name_H-M   'P 1'
#
loop_
_entity.id
_entity.type
_entity.pdbx_description
1 polymer ?
#
loop_
_entity_poly.entity_id
_entity_poly.type
_entity_poly.pdbx_seq_one_letter_code
_entity_poly.pdbx_strand_id
1 'polypeptide(L)'
;TRLAVSLCRVKASDPMSGFFAIDRQTFEKALPNLNPKGFKILLDLLVHVPKGTKVQEIPFTFGKRMHGESKLSRRVQIEFLEYIYDVSLGRYVPLMFVKYCIVGSLGVVVHVSAFTFFEYLLTRGGGATFQQFSLSVAGAIETAIVFNFLLNNAWTFSHIKLKGKQAFVGFLKFNGACLFGALANYAVSAFLFSFGFPELFAVVVGAFTGVIWNYTMNRLLTWRG
;
A
#
# COMPACT_ATOMS: atom_id res chain seq x y z
N THR A 1 5.76 -21.91 -1.93
CA THR A 1 6.86 -22.44 -2.77
C THR A 1 6.52 -22.46 -4.25
N ARG A 2 5.42 -23.08 -4.73
CA ARG A 2 5.08 -23.11 -6.18
C ARG A 2 5.03 -21.75 -6.88
N LEU A 3 4.44 -20.73 -6.25
CA LEU A 3 4.40 -19.34 -6.76
C LEU A 3 5.79 -18.68 -6.87
N ALA A 4 6.71 -18.99 -5.96
CA ALA A 4 8.09 -18.49 -6.03
C ALA A 4 8.82 -19.10 -7.24
N VAL A 5 8.69 -20.41 -7.42
CA VAL A 5 9.31 -21.16 -8.52
C VAL A 5 8.77 -20.69 -9.88
N SER A 6 7.50 -20.30 -9.99
CA SER A 6 6.94 -19.76 -11.24
C SER A 6 7.47 -18.37 -11.61
N LEU A 7 7.97 -17.60 -10.64
CA LEU A 7 8.56 -16.28 -10.88
C LEU A 7 10.04 -16.37 -11.27
N CYS A 8 10.73 -17.44 -10.85
CA CYS A 8 12.13 -17.64 -11.16
C CYS A 8 12.35 -17.88 -12.66
N ARG A 9 13.38 -17.24 -13.22
CA ARG A 9 13.84 -17.52 -14.59
C ARG A 9 14.57 -18.85 -14.71
N VAL A 10 15.03 -19.39 -13.58
CA VAL A 10 15.68 -20.69 -13.47
C VAL A 10 14.92 -21.57 -12.49
N LYS A 11 14.69 -22.82 -12.86
CA LYS A 11 14.01 -23.79 -12.00
C LYS A 11 14.94 -24.22 -10.86
N ALA A 12 14.55 -23.90 -9.64
CA ALA A 12 15.13 -24.42 -8.41
C ALA A 12 14.01 -25.03 -7.54
N SER A 13 14.29 -26.16 -6.91
CA SER A 13 13.40 -26.85 -5.98
C SER A 13 13.28 -26.09 -4.64
N ASP A 14 14.38 -25.48 -4.17
CA ASP A 14 14.38 -24.59 -2.99
C ASP A 14 14.94 -23.19 -3.29
N PRO A 15 14.12 -22.28 -3.86
CA PRO A 15 14.54 -20.90 -4.11
C PRO A 15 14.64 -20.05 -2.82
N MET A 16 14.38 -20.62 -1.65
CA MET A 16 14.33 -19.93 -0.37
C MET A 16 15.55 -20.22 0.52
N SER A 17 16.48 -21.05 0.05
CA SER A 17 17.72 -21.38 0.76
C SER A 17 18.53 -20.12 1.09
N GLY A 18 19.05 -20.08 2.33
CA GLY A 18 20.01 -19.06 2.76
C GLY A 18 21.47 -19.44 2.50
N PHE A 19 21.71 -20.65 1.98
CA PHE A 19 23.04 -21.19 1.73
C PHE A 19 23.16 -21.56 0.25
N PHE A 20 23.97 -20.79 -0.47
CA PHE A 20 24.18 -20.92 -1.91
C PHE A 20 25.51 -20.28 -2.29
N ALA A 21 26.02 -20.60 -3.47
CA ALA A 21 27.16 -19.93 -4.10
C ALA A 21 26.75 -19.48 -5.51
N ILE A 22 27.30 -18.35 -5.95
CA ILE A 22 27.08 -17.79 -7.28
C ILE A 22 28.40 -17.25 -7.80
N ASP A 23 28.63 -17.37 -9.10
CA ASP A 23 29.79 -16.73 -9.72
C ASP A 23 29.63 -15.21 -9.72
N ARG A 24 30.76 -14.52 -9.54
CA ARG A 24 30.76 -13.06 -9.42
C ARG A 24 30.18 -12.36 -10.65
N GLN A 25 30.47 -12.85 -11.84
CA GLN A 25 30.02 -12.21 -13.08
C GLN A 25 28.50 -12.28 -13.25
N THR A 26 27.88 -13.40 -12.91
CA THR A 26 26.43 -13.56 -12.92
C THR A 26 25.78 -12.69 -11.85
N PHE A 27 26.37 -12.58 -10.66
CA PHE A 27 25.89 -11.68 -9.63
C PHE A 27 25.91 -10.21 -10.08
N GLU A 28 27.02 -9.74 -10.65
CA GLU A 28 27.16 -8.37 -11.16
C GLU A 28 26.15 -8.06 -12.28
N LYS A 29 25.78 -9.04 -13.11
CA LYS A 29 24.73 -8.88 -14.13
C LYS A 29 23.32 -8.79 -13.54
N ALA A 30 23.06 -9.46 -12.42
CA ALA A 30 21.77 -9.40 -11.74
C ALA A 30 21.62 -8.13 -10.88
N LEU A 31 22.74 -7.63 -10.35
CA LEU A 31 22.83 -6.53 -9.38
C LEU A 31 21.95 -5.30 -9.71
N PRO A 32 21.90 -4.77 -10.95
CA PRO A 32 21.11 -3.58 -11.26
C PRO A 32 19.60 -3.73 -11.03
N ASN A 33 19.10 -4.98 -11.00
CA ASN A 33 17.68 -5.28 -10.87
C ASN A 33 17.33 -5.91 -9.51
N LEU A 34 18.32 -6.10 -8.62
CA LEU A 34 18.07 -6.66 -7.30
C LEU A 34 17.32 -5.65 -6.43
N ASN A 35 16.38 -6.13 -5.63
CA ASN A 35 15.61 -5.36 -4.68
C ASN A 35 16.41 -5.21 -3.36
N PRO A 36 16.92 -4.00 -3.03
CA PRO A 36 17.72 -3.78 -1.83
C PRO A 36 16.92 -3.89 -0.53
N LYS A 37 15.58 -3.94 -0.59
CA LYS A 37 14.70 -4.00 0.59
C LYS A 37 14.72 -5.36 1.31
N GLY A 38 15.34 -6.38 0.71
CA GLY A 38 15.68 -7.62 1.41
C GLY A 38 14.47 -8.54 1.62
N PHE A 39 14.09 -9.26 0.57
CA PHE A 39 13.56 -10.61 0.74
C PHE A 39 14.69 -11.61 0.49
N LYS A 40 14.46 -12.92 0.70
CA LYS A 40 15.45 -14.00 0.44
C LYS A 40 16.25 -13.73 -0.85
N ILE A 41 17.50 -13.32 -0.70
CA ILE A 41 18.36 -12.86 -1.80
C ILE A 41 18.52 -13.90 -2.91
N LEU A 42 18.49 -15.20 -2.56
CA LEU A 42 18.52 -16.27 -3.54
C LEU A 42 17.31 -16.22 -4.49
N LEU A 43 16.10 -16.01 -3.96
CA LEU A 43 14.91 -15.87 -4.80
C LEU A 43 15.06 -14.70 -5.76
N ASP A 44 15.57 -13.57 -5.25
CA ASP A 44 15.73 -12.37 -6.04
C ASP A 44 16.79 -12.49 -7.14
N LEU A 45 17.87 -13.20 -6.84
CA LEU A 45 18.84 -13.61 -7.83
C LEU A 45 18.18 -14.52 -8.88
N LEU A 46 17.46 -15.57 -8.48
CA LEU A 46 16.82 -16.51 -9.42
C LEU A 46 15.76 -15.86 -10.34
N VAL A 47 15.17 -14.74 -9.91
CA VAL A 47 14.26 -13.92 -10.72
C VAL A 47 15.03 -13.04 -11.72
N HIS A 48 16.16 -12.47 -11.31
CA HIS A 48 16.85 -11.42 -12.08
C HIS A 48 18.08 -11.88 -12.87
N VAL A 49 18.60 -13.08 -12.61
CA VAL A 49 19.73 -13.65 -13.36
C VAL A 49 19.45 -13.72 -14.87
N PRO A 50 20.51 -13.72 -15.71
CA PRO A 50 20.37 -13.94 -17.14
C PRO A 50 19.61 -15.23 -17.46
N LYS A 51 18.82 -15.21 -18.54
CA LYS A 51 18.17 -16.43 -19.02
C LYS A 51 19.23 -17.45 -19.43
N GLY A 52 19.05 -18.70 -19.00
CA GLY A 52 19.99 -19.80 -19.30
C GLY A 52 21.11 -20.00 -18.27
N THR A 53 21.14 -19.22 -17.17
CA THR A 53 22.02 -19.52 -16.04
C THR A 53 21.76 -20.94 -15.53
N LYS A 54 22.83 -21.76 -15.48
CA LYS A 54 22.75 -23.13 -14.96
C LYS A 54 22.69 -23.10 -13.44
N VAL A 55 21.74 -23.84 -12.87
CA VAL A 55 21.60 -24.02 -11.42
C VAL A 55 21.76 -25.50 -11.11
N GLN A 56 22.55 -25.80 -10.09
CA GLN A 56 22.73 -27.14 -9.55
C GLN A 56 22.39 -27.12 -8.06
N GLU A 57 21.57 -28.07 -7.62
CA GLU A 57 21.22 -28.22 -6.21
C GLU A 57 22.09 -29.32 -5.60
N ILE A 58 22.85 -28.94 -4.57
CA ILE A 58 23.69 -29.88 -3.81
C ILE A 58 22.95 -30.20 -2.51
N PRO A 59 22.58 -31.47 -2.27
CA PRO A 59 21.88 -31.83 -1.05
C PRO A 59 22.80 -31.62 0.16
N PHE A 60 22.25 -30.99 1.20
CA PHE A 60 22.93 -30.82 2.48
C PHE A 60 21.94 -30.90 3.62
N THR A 61 22.42 -31.33 4.78
CA THR A 61 21.61 -31.44 5.98
C THR A 61 21.84 -30.21 6.84
N PHE A 62 20.80 -29.39 7.03
CA PHE A 62 20.85 -28.30 8.00
C PHE A 62 21.02 -28.86 9.42
N GLY A 63 22.01 -28.34 10.15
CA GLY A 63 22.19 -28.68 11.56
C GLY A 63 20.97 -28.28 12.41
N LYS A 64 20.70 -29.02 13.48
CA LYS A 64 19.63 -28.67 14.44
C LYS A 64 19.97 -27.33 15.11
N ARG A 65 19.02 -26.39 15.10
CA ARG A 65 19.13 -25.17 15.92
C ARG A 65 19.18 -25.56 17.40
N MET A 66 20.25 -25.18 18.08
CA MET A 66 20.39 -25.48 19.51
C MET A 66 19.55 -24.54 20.38
N HIS A 67 19.28 -23.29 19.97
CA HIS A 67 18.43 -22.32 20.68
C HIS A 67 17.69 -21.39 19.69
N GLY A 68 16.46 -20.98 20.00
CA GLY A 68 15.75 -19.86 19.37
C GLY A 68 14.29 -20.13 19.00
N GLU A 69 13.36 -19.36 19.57
CA GLU A 69 11.95 -19.36 19.14
C GLU A 69 11.79 -18.84 17.71
N SER A 70 10.89 -19.47 16.96
CA SER A 70 10.59 -19.14 15.57
C SER A 70 9.86 -17.80 15.46
N LYS A 71 10.62 -16.70 15.29
CA LYS A 71 10.09 -15.35 14.99
C LYS A 71 9.51 -15.20 13.56
N LEU A 72 9.16 -16.31 12.91
CA LEU A 72 9.19 -16.41 11.44
C LEU A 72 7.83 -16.53 10.72
N SER A 73 6.68 -16.66 11.39
CA SER A 73 5.48 -17.10 10.63
C SER A 73 4.76 -15.97 9.86
N ARG A 74 4.23 -14.93 10.52
CA ARG A 74 3.38 -13.94 9.84
C ARG A 74 4.14 -12.85 9.11
N ARG A 75 5.22 -12.34 9.72
CA ARG A 75 6.01 -11.26 9.14
C ARG A 75 6.66 -11.68 7.82
N VAL A 76 7.26 -12.86 7.78
CA VAL A 76 7.90 -13.39 6.57
C VAL A 76 6.89 -13.70 5.46
N GLN A 77 5.67 -14.13 5.81
CA GLN A 77 4.60 -14.29 4.82
C GLN A 77 4.23 -12.95 4.18
N ILE A 78 4.10 -11.88 4.97
CA ILE A 78 3.80 -10.55 4.45
C ILE A 78 4.96 -10.04 3.58
N GLU A 79 6.20 -10.13 4.06
CA GLU A 79 7.40 -9.74 3.29
C GLU A 79 7.51 -10.50 1.97
N PHE A 80 7.15 -11.79 1.95
CA PHE A 80 7.09 -12.59 0.72
C PHE A 80 6.01 -12.12 -0.26
N LEU A 81 4.82 -11.78 0.24
CA LEU A 81 3.74 -11.24 -0.60
C LEU A 81 4.09 -9.87 -1.18
N GLU A 82 4.69 -9.00 -0.36
CA GLU A 82 5.19 -7.69 -0.81
C GLU A 82 6.27 -7.86 -1.89
N TYR A 83 7.17 -8.83 -1.73
CA TYR A 83 8.18 -9.15 -2.72
C TYR A 83 7.58 -9.67 -4.04
N ILE A 84 6.64 -10.62 -3.99
CA ILE A 84 5.94 -11.11 -5.20
C ILE A 84 5.26 -9.94 -5.91
N TYR A 85 4.60 -9.07 -5.14
CA TYR A 85 3.94 -7.89 -5.70
C TYR A 85 4.94 -6.97 -6.39
N ASP A 86 6.05 -6.63 -5.73
CA ASP A 86 7.07 -5.73 -6.26
C ASP A 86 7.66 -6.23 -7.59
N VAL A 87 7.95 -7.54 -7.69
CA VAL A 87 8.52 -8.17 -8.89
C VAL A 87 7.51 -8.32 -10.03
N SER A 88 6.22 -8.46 -9.73
CA SER A 88 5.17 -8.68 -10.73
C SER A 88 4.51 -7.39 -11.21
N LEU A 89 3.86 -6.67 -10.28
CA LEU A 89 3.02 -5.51 -10.53
C LEU A 89 3.65 -4.20 -10.06
N GLY A 90 4.64 -4.26 -9.15
CA GLY A 90 5.30 -3.08 -8.57
C GLY A 90 5.92 -2.15 -9.60
N ARG A 91 6.30 -2.66 -10.78
CA ARG A 91 6.79 -1.86 -11.91
C ARG A 91 5.73 -0.93 -12.52
N TYR A 92 4.44 -1.27 -12.39
CA TYR A 92 3.33 -0.49 -12.94
C TYR A 92 2.58 0.28 -11.85
N VAL A 93 2.32 -0.38 -10.72
CA VAL A 93 1.53 0.19 -9.62
C VAL A 93 2.34 0.06 -8.33
N PRO A 94 2.82 1.18 -7.76
CA PRO A 94 3.59 1.13 -6.52
C PRO A 94 2.79 0.49 -5.37
N LEU A 95 3.41 -0.37 -4.57
CA LEU A 95 2.76 -1.00 -3.42
C LEU A 95 2.17 0.03 -2.43
N MET A 96 2.84 1.19 -2.29
CA MET A 96 2.34 2.30 -1.46
C MET A 96 1.01 2.85 -1.96
N PHE A 97 0.79 2.90 -3.29
CA PHE A 97 -0.49 3.33 -3.87
C PHE A 97 -1.59 2.32 -3.53
N VAL A 98 -1.30 1.02 -3.64
CA VAL A 98 -2.26 -0.04 -3.26
C VAL A 98 -2.62 0.05 -1.78
N LYS A 99 -1.63 0.17 -0.89
CA LYS A 99 -1.88 0.37 0.55
C LYS A 99 -2.74 1.62 0.79
N TYR A 100 -2.45 2.72 0.09
CA TYR A 100 -3.23 3.95 0.19
C TYR A 100 -4.70 3.76 -0.23
N CYS A 101 -4.96 3.04 -1.32
CA CYS A 101 -6.32 2.71 -1.77
C CYS A 101 -7.06 1.79 -0.79
N ILE A 102 -6.36 0.82 -0.18
CA ILE A 102 -6.94 -0.04 0.86
C ILE A 102 -7.35 0.80 2.07
N VAL A 103 -6.47 1.69 2.54
CA VAL A 103 -6.78 2.60 3.65
C VAL A 103 -7.98 3.49 3.30
N GLY A 104 -8.00 4.08 2.10
CA GLY A 104 -9.13 4.90 1.65
C GLY A 104 -10.46 4.13 1.61
N SER A 105 -10.44 2.88 1.15
CA SER A 105 -11.62 2.01 1.12
C SER A 105 -12.13 1.69 2.52
N LEU A 106 -11.22 1.39 3.46
CA LEU A 106 -11.57 1.23 4.88
C LEU A 106 -12.12 2.54 5.47
N GLY A 107 -11.57 3.68 5.06
CA GLY A 107 -12.05 5.00 5.43
C GLY A 107 -13.50 5.25 5.06
N VAL A 108 -13.99 4.73 3.92
CA VAL A 108 -15.41 4.82 3.55
C VAL A 108 -16.28 4.03 4.53
N VAL A 109 -15.85 2.84 4.93
CA VAL A 109 -16.58 2.03 5.92
C VAL A 109 -16.60 2.74 7.27
N VAL A 110 -15.48 3.32 7.70
CA VAL A 110 -15.39 4.13 8.92
C VAL A 110 -16.28 5.37 8.84
N HIS A 111 -16.32 6.04 7.69
CA HIS A 111 -17.18 7.21 7.47
C HIS A 111 -18.66 6.86 7.65
N VAL A 112 -19.14 5.81 6.98
CA VAL A 112 -20.55 5.36 7.09
C VAL A 112 -20.85 4.96 8.54
N SER A 113 -19.95 4.23 9.18
CA SER A 113 -20.13 3.78 10.57
C SER A 113 -20.18 4.98 11.54
N ALA A 114 -19.26 5.94 11.39
CA ALA A 114 -19.21 7.16 12.19
C ALA A 114 -20.45 8.04 11.96
N PHE A 115 -20.93 8.15 10.72
CA PHE A 115 -22.17 8.86 10.40
C PHE A 115 -23.36 8.24 11.14
N THR A 116 -23.55 6.92 11.02
CA THR A 116 -24.65 6.24 11.73
C THR A 116 -24.57 6.39 13.25
N PHE A 117 -23.34 6.38 13.80
CA PHE A 117 -23.11 6.59 15.22
C PHE A 117 -23.47 8.01 15.68
N PHE A 118 -22.99 9.05 14.98
CA PHE A 118 -23.30 10.43 15.32
C PHE A 118 -24.77 10.79 15.09
N GLU A 119 -25.38 10.28 14.02
CA GLU A 119 -26.80 10.43 13.76
C GLU A 119 -27.63 9.82 14.90
N TYR A 120 -27.34 8.58 15.29
CA TYR A 120 -28.02 7.95 16.42
C TYR A 120 -27.84 8.73 17.72
N LEU A 121 -26.63 9.25 17.99
CA LEU A 121 -26.35 10.02 19.20
C LEU A 121 -27.11 11.36 19.25
N LEU A 122 -27.20 12.07 18.12
CA LEU A 122 -27.80 13.40 18.05
C LEU A 122 -29.33 13.36 17.92
N THR A 123 -29.87 12.35 17.24
CA THR A 123 -31.32 12.20 17.03
C THR A 123 -31.99 11.29 18.06
N ARG A 124 -31.20 10.48 18.78
CA ARG A 124 -31.68 9.40 19.67
C ARG A 124 -32.63 8.41 18.97
N GLY A 125 -32.44 8.21 17.65
CA GLY A 125 -33.28 7.34 16.83
C GLY A 125 -34.54 8.00 16.27
N GLY A 126 -34.72 9.31 16.47
CA GLY A 126 -35.77 10.10 15.81
C GLY A 126 -35.35 10.63 14.43
N GLY A 127 -36.23 11.42 13.79
CA GLY A 127 -35.89 12.10 12.54
C GLY A 127 -34.84 13.19 12.75
N ALA A 128 -33.87 13.30 11.85
CA ALA A 128 -32.81 14.31 11.91
C ALA A 128 -33.31 15.68 11.40
N THR A 129 -33.07 16.73 12.20
CA THR A 129 -33.08 18.11 11.67
C THR A 129 -31.86 18.33 10.76
N PHE A 130 -31.93 19.32 9.87
CA PHE A 130 -30.81 19.67 8.99
C PHE A 130 -29.50 19.95 9.75
N GLN A 131 -29.60 20.59 10.92
CA GLN A 131 -28.44 20.87 11.78
C GLN A 131 -27.82 19.58 12.33
N GLN A 132 -28.64 18.65 12.84
CA GLN A 132 -28.15 17.38 13.35
C GLN A 132 -27.52 16.53 12.24
N PHE A 133 -28.15 16.46 11.07
CA PHE A 133 -27.59 15.79 9.90
C PHE A 133 -26.21 16.37 9.52
N SER A 134 -26.11 17.71 9.42
CA SER A 134 -24.87 18.39 9.06
C SER A 134 -23.74 18.13 10.06
N LEU A 135 -24.06 18.13 11.37
CA LEU A 135 -23.10 17.79 12.42
C LEU A 135 -22.65 16.32 12.36
N SER A 136 -23.57 15.39 12.08
CA SER A 136 -23.23 13.97 11.90
C SER A 136 -22.30 13.76 10.71
N VAL A 137 -22.58 14.41 9.58
CA VAL A 137 -21.72 14.34 8.38
C VAL A 137 -20.34 14.92 8.69
N ALA A 138 -20.27 16.11 9.31
CA ALA A 138 -19.00 16.74 9.66
C ALA A 138 -18.16 15.85 10.60
N GLY A 139 -18.78 15.29 11.66
CA GLY A 139 -18.11 14.37 12.58
C GLY A 139 -17.62 13.10 11.88
N ALA A 140 -18.41 12.57 10.94
CA ALA A 140 -18.04 11.38 10.16
C ALA A 140 -16.88 11.64 9.19
N ILE A 141 -16.85 12.81 8.53
CA ILE A 141 -15.74 13.23 7.66
C ILE A 141 -14.45 13.31 8.47
N GLU A 142 -14.46 14.03 9.59
CA GLU A 142 -13.26 14.19 10.43
C GLU A 142 -12.78 12.85 11.00
N THR A 143 -13.70 11.99 11.45
CA THR A 143 -13.36 10.66 11.96
C THR A 143 -12.68 9.81 10.88
N ALA A 144 -13.19 9.84 9.65
CA ALA A 144 -12.58 9.13 8.53
C ALA A 144 -11.21 9.71 8.12
N ILE A 145 -11.05 11.04 8.13
CA ILE A 145 -9.77 11.71 7.84
C ILE A 145 -8.72 11.33 8.89
N VAL A 146 -9.07 11.39 10.17
CA VAL A 146 -8.18 11.00 11.28
C VAL A 146 -7.78 9.52 11.16
N PHE A 147 -8.76 8.63 10.93
CA PHE A 147 -8.50 7.21 10.72
C PHE A 147 -7.54 6.97 9.56
N ASN A 148 -7.80 7.59 8.40
CA ASN A 148 -6.98 7.46 7.21
C ASN A 148 -5.55 7.98 7.45
N PHE A 149 -5.40 9.13 8.11
CA PHE A 149 -4.10 9.68 8.44
C PHE A 149 -3.30 8.75 9.36
N LEU A 150 -3.92 8.28 10.44
CA LEU A 150 -3.26 7.41 11.42
C LEU A 150 -2.84 6.08 10.79
N LEU A 151 -3.73 5.44 10.02
CA LEU A 151 -3.44 4.17 9.38
C LEU A 151 -2.40 4.31 8.27
N ASN A 152 -2.46 5.38 7.46
CA ASN A 152 -1.41 5.67 6.49
C ASN A 152 -0.06 5.92 7.16
N ASN A 153 -0.01 6.66 8.27
CA ASN A 153 1.23 6.90 9.01
C ASN A 153 1.78 5.62 9.67
N ALA A 154 0.90 4.72 10.12
CA ALA A 154 1.28 3.49 10.79
C ALA A 154 1.69 2.37 9.81
N TRP A 155 1.07 2.31 8.63
CA TRP A 155 1.21 1.19 7.69
C TRP A 155 1.72 1.58 6.30
N THR A 156 1.03 2.48 5.59
CA THR A 156 1.37 2.87 4.21
C THR A 156 2.75 3.53 4.11
N PHE A 157 3.00 4.50 4.98
CA PHE A 157 4.24 5.30 5.03
C PHE A 157 5.06 4.98 6.29
N SER A 158 4.96 3.75 6.79
CA SER A 158 5.65 3.31 8.03
C SER A 158 7.17 3.48 8.01
N HIS A 159 7.78 3.53 6.82
CA HIS A 159 9.20 3.78 6.60
C HIS A 159 9.62 5.24 6.89
N ILE A 160 8.70 6.21 6.83
CA ILE A 160 8.93 7.63 7.15
C ILE A 160 7.89 8.08 8.18
N LYS A 161 7.75 7.31 9.27
CA LYS A 161 6.68 7.52 10.25
C LYS A 161 6.83 8.87 10.96
N LEU A 162 5.80 9.72 10.86
CA LEU A 162 5.74 11.01 11.53
C LEU A 162 5.41 10.84 13.01
N LYS A 163 6.08 11.60 13.89
CA LYS A 163 5.89 11.60 15.34
C LYS A 163 5.85 13.02 15.92
N GLY A 164 5.15 13.20 17.04
CA GLY A 164 5.08 14.47 17.77
C GLY A 164 4.63 15.64 16.89
N LYS A 165 5.37 16.77 16.92
CA LYS A 165 5.07 17.97 16.13
C LYS A 165 4.99 17.70 14.62
N GLN A 166 5.80 16.79 14.10
CA GLN A 166 5.77 16.44 12.67
C GLN A 166 4.47 15.73 12.28
N ALA A 167 3.90 14.91 13.18
CA ALA A 167 2.62 14.27 12.93
C ALA A 167 1.48 15.30 12.87
N PHE A 168 1.51 16.32 13.72
CA PHE A 168 0.53 17.40 13.69
C PHE A 168 0.62 18.23 12.39
N VAL A 169 1.82 18.66 12.01
CA VAL A 169 2.03 19.37 10.73
C VAL A 169 1.66 18.48 9.54
N GLY A 170 1.99 17.19 9.61
CA GLY A 170 1.61 16.21 8.61
C GLY A 170 0.10 16.06 8.47
N PHE A 171 -0.64 16.06 9.58
CA PHE A 171 -2.10 16.00 9.59
C PHE A 171 -2.73 17.23 8.90
N LEU A 172 -2.19 18.42 9.12
CA LEU A 172 -2.65 19.64 8.44
C LEU A 172 -2.39 19.58 6.92
N LYS A 173 -1.20 19.11 6.51
CA LYS A 173 -0.88 18.90 5.09
C LYS A 173 -1.79 17.86 4.44
N PHE A 174 -2.08 16.78 5.17
CA PHE A 174 -2.98 15.72 4.72
C PHE A 174 -4.38 16.27 4.47
N ASN A 175 -4.93 17.06 5.39
CA ASN A 175 -6.21 17.74 5.22
C ASN A 175 -6.22 18.67 4.00
N GLY A 176 -5.19 19.49 3.84
CA GLY A 176 -5.04 20.35 2.66
C GLY A 176 -5.02 19.54 1.37
N ALA A 177 -4.24 18.45 1.31
CA ALA A 177 -4.21 17.55 0.15
C ALA A 177 -5.59 16.97 -0.16
N CYS A 178 -6.31 16.47 0.86
CA CYS A 178 -7.66 15.93 0.73
C CYS A 178 -8.66 16.96 0.20
N LEU A 179 -8.59 18.21 0.65
CA LEU A 179 -9.44 19.30 0.16
C LEU A 179 -9.23 19.54 -1.34
N PHE A 180 -7.98 19.65 -1.78
CA PHE A 180 -7.66 19.80 -3.20
C PHE A 180 -8.02 18.56 -4.02
N GLY A 181 -7.89 17.36 -3.45
CA GLY A 181 -8.32 16.13 -4.12
C GLY A 181 -9.83 16.05 -4.31
N ALA A 182 -10.61 16.54 -3.34
CA ALA A 182 -12.06 16.66 -3.48
C ALA A 182 -12.43 17.65 -4.58
N LEU A 183 -11.73 18.80 -4.65
CA LEU A 183 -11.90 19.77 -5.73
C LEU A 183 -11.54 19.18 -7.10
N ALA A 184 -10.43 18.44 -7.21
CA ALA A 184 -10.00 17.78 -8.44
C ALA A 184 -11.03 16.73 -8.90
N ASN A 185 -11.56 15.94 -7.97
CA ASN A 185 -12.64 14.99 -8.24
C ASN A 185 -13.87 15.71 -8.82
N TYR A 186 -14.35 16.74 -8.13
CA TYR A 186 -15.50 17.52 -8.57
C TYR A 186 -15.26 18.15 -9.95
N ALA A 187 -14.12 18.80 -10.15
CA ALA A 187 -13.77 19.50 -11.39
C ALA A 187 -13.74 18.55 -12.60
N VAL A 188 -13.10 17.38 -12.46
CA VAL A 188 -13.03 16.39 -13.54
C VAL A 188 -14.39 15.75 -13.80
N SER A 189 -15.15 15.43 -12.75
CA SER A 189 -16.51 14.89 -12.91
C SER A 189 -17.42 15.87 -13.66
N ALA A 190 -17.41 17.14 -13.24
CA ALA A 190 -18.22 18.20 -13.85
C ALA A 190 -17.79 18.47 -15.30
N PHE A 191 -16.49 18.47 -15.56
CA PHE A 191 -15.95 18.61 -16.92
C PHE A 191 -16.42 17.46 -17.80
N LEU A 192 -16.24 16.20 -17.42
CA LEU A 192 -16.67 15.07 -18.26
C LEU A 192 -18.19 15.07 -18.48
N PHE A 193 -18.97 15.39 -17.45
CA PHE A 193 -20.42 15.51 -17.59
C PHE A 193 -20.81 16.61 -18.59
N SER A 194 -20.13 17.76 -18.59
CA SER A 194 -20.43 18.85 -19.53
C SER A 194 -20.11 18.50 -21.00
N PHE A 195 -19.23 17.52 -21.24
CA PHE A 195 -18.98 16.95 -22.57
C PHE A 195 -19.97 15.84 -22.96
N GLY A 196 -20.99 15.56 -22.14
CA GLY A 196 -22.02 14.57 -22.43
C GLY A 196 -21.63 13.12 -22.12
N PHE A 197 -20.55 12.89 -21.36
CA PHE A 197 -20.23 11.55 -20.89
C PHE A 197 -21.27 11.07 -19.86
N PRO A 198 -21.52 9.74 -19.75
CA PRO A 198 -22.44 9.20 -18.75
C PRO A 198 -22.06 9.59 -17.32
N GLU A 199 -23.06 9.89 -16.48
CA GLU A 199 -22.87 10.39 -15.11
C GLU A 199 -21.95 9.50 -14.26
N LEU A 200 -22.24 8.19 -14.23
CA LEU A 200 -21.44 7.24 -13.46
C LEU A 200 -19.98 7.20 -13.94
N PHE A 201 -19.76 7.30 -15.26
CA PHE A 201 -18.41 7.33 -15.82
C PHE A 201 -17.66 8.58 -15.36
N ALA A 202 -18.30 9.75 -15.45
CA ALA A 202 -17.72 11.01 -15.03
C ALA A 202 -17.33 11.00 -13.54
N VAL A 203 -18.24 10.53 -12.67
CA VAL A 203 -18.01 10.43 -11.22
C VAL A 203 -16.89 9.45 -10.89
N VAL A 204 -16.82 8.29 -11.57
CA VAL A 204 -15.75 7.30 -11.35
C VAL A 204 -14.40 7.89 -11.74
N VAL A 205 -14.30 8.54 -12.91
CA VAL A 205 -13.04 9.14 -13.37
C VAL A 205 -12.61 10.31 -12.47
N GLY A 206 -13.54 11.14 -12.02
CA GLY A 206 -13.25 12.17 -11.02
C GLY A 206 -12.75 11.57 -9.71
N ALA A 207 -13.41 10.53 -9.18
CA ALA A 207 -12.99 9.89 -7.94
C ALA A 207 -11.57 9.30 -8.06
N PHE A 208 -11.27 8.62 -9.18
CA PHE A 208 -9.91 8.14 -9.46
C PHE A 208 -8.89 9.26 -9.52
N THR A 209 -9.23 10.38 -10.16
CA THR A 209 -8.36 11.56 -10.23
C THR A 209 -8.07 12.12 -8.83
N GLY A 210 -9.10 12.24 -7.99
CA GLY A 210 -8.95 12.67 -6.60
C GLY A 210 -8.06 11.73 -5.78
N VAL A 211 -8.18 10.41 -5.96
CA VAL A 211 -7.31 9.41 -5.29
C VAL A 211 -5.86 9.54 -5.74
N ILE A 212 -5.60 9.68 -7.05
CA ILE A 212 -4.25 9.85 -7.59
C ILE A 212 -3.63 11.15 -7.09
N TRP A 213 -4.39 12.25 -7.10
CA TRP A 213 -3.95 13.53 -6.53
C TRP A 213 -3.60 13.37 -5.05
N ASN A 214 -4.50 12.83 -4.25
CA ASN A 214 -4.32 12.67 -2.81
C ASN A 214 -3.09 11.81 -2.47
N TYR A 215 -2.90 10.68 -3.16
CA TYR A 215 -1.72 9.84 -2.97
C TYR A 215 -0.43 10.60 -3.32
N THR A 216 -0.41 11.25 -4.48
CA THR A 216 0.77 11.96 -4.99
C THR A 216 1.15 13.09 -4.06
N MET A 217 0.18 13.93 -3.67
CA MET A 217 0.43 15.05 -2.77
C MET A 217 0.84 14.60 -1.38
N ASN A 218 0.23 13.55 -0.83
CA ASN A 218 0.63 13.05 0.47
C ASN A 218 2.03 12.45 0.47
N ARG A 219 2.41 11.73 -0.59
CA ARG A 219 3.78 11.23 -0.78
C ARG A 219 4.78 12.38 -0.94
N LEU A 220 4.42 13.44 -1.66
CA LEU A 220 5.33 14.56 -1.96
C LEU A 220 5.37 15.66 -0.89
N LEU A 221 4.34 15.84 -0.06
CA LEU A 221 4.25 16.94 0.92
C LEU A 221 4.28 16.46 2.36
N THR A 222 3.47 15.43 2.66
CA THR A 222 3.20 14.96 4.01
C THR A 222 4.28 14.00 4.50
N TRP A 223 4.56 12.96 3.72
CA TRP A 223 5.59 11.95 4.01
C TRP A 223 6.78 12.08 3.05
N ARG A 224 7.48 13.21 3.15
CA ARG A 224 8.74 13.46 2.43
C ARG A 224 9.86 12.65 3.06
N GLY A 225 10.46 11.76 2.29
CA GLY A 225 11.69 11.02 2.62
C GLY A 225 12.84 11.45 1.73
#